data_AF-A0A2D0H8P4-F1
#
_entry.id   AF-A0A2D0H8P4-F1
#
_cell.length_a   1.000
_cell.length_b   1.000
_cell.length_c   1.000
_cell.angle_alpha   90.00
_cell.angle_beta   90.00
_cell.angle_gamma   90.00
#
_symmetry.space_group_name_H-M   'P 1'
#
loop_
_entity.id
_entity.type
_entity.pdbx_description
1 polymer ?
#
loop_
_entity_poly.entity_id
_entity_poly.type
_entity_poly.pdbx_seq_one_letter_code
_entity_poly.pdbx_strand_id
1 'polypeptide(L)'
;RSRAIEKLFEATKDLQSLEEIKPYCERFNEWINTNTNYSVKSLGTVLSRAGFYKKFKSLTLEQGKNAESVPKYDAQGNVTGNELKHHVLVLCGLDKEDWEERNETTRVSDRLTNPGEDGNTGIEINPDTYLQVTLDLLTSSNPNKLAVGLIAATGRRPHEILARGKFTTVDGEAYQVNFEGQGKKRGEKPVFKISTLYPASYVIERLEHLRKNAELKELIEVVSNKFPDDISAQNKDIEDKRGNSLRRVVQEYFGGKDTEAPLLNFRHGQDQNSCTALRAACACLVTERDCKGSLGAKMYFAACFLGHITPGENISDKDLKHIATTIGYSDYYTTKAVSFPDAPTTSKAVEKEKLTTVRVSAFDLEAIHHIREELQAPNQQSVINQLIESFNSRLDVAKKLESAQQKVAELEAQVKQLQESNNQLQENHQKLEASNNQLQQEKTAMETTTSQNKIVTLNDTDLESWLETKIIEVVGKVTQKQTIAPATTATPAKVAPPKVEIDWQAKSDADVWVSKTPEAAQEKIRRSYQAITLYNDTVATENDNRLAITNQALRELSGCNGLLVRDWIQEHKMKYQP
;
A
#
# COMPACT_ATOMS: atom_id res chain seq x y z
N ARG A 1 -8.21 21.14 20.49
CA ARG A 1 -9.36 20.37 19.94
C ARG A 1 -10.39 20.09 21.03
N SER A 2 -10.18 19.11 21.92
CA SER A 2 -11.10 18.85 23.05
C SER A 2 -11.34 20.10 23.90
N ARG A 3 -10.30 20.90 24.16
CA ARG A 3 -10.42 22.18 24.87
C ARG A 3 -11.30 23.23 24.17
N ALA A 4 -11.34 23.27 22.83
CA ALA A 4 -12.17 24.24 22.10
C ALA A 4 -13.64 23.82 22.11
N ILE A 5 -13.90 22.51 21.96
CA ILE A 5 -15.24 21.93 22.11
C ILE A 5 -15.73 22.08 23.56
N GLU A 6 -14.86 21.91 24.56
CA GLU A 6 -15.21 22.14 25.96
C GLU A 6 -15.59 23.59 26.22
N LYS A 7 -14.81 24.55 25.69
CA LYS A 7 -15.14 25.97 25.79
C LYS A 7 -16.48 26.29 25.13
N LEU A 8 -16.75 25.74 23.95
CA LEU A 8 -18.04 25.93 23.28
C LEU A 8 -19.18 25.33 24.10
N PHE A 9 -19.02 24.11 24.60
CA PHE A 9 -20.01 23.43 25.41
C PHE A 9 -20.33 24.22 26.69
N GLU A 10 -19.31 24.59 27.47
CA GLU A 10 -19.50 25.35 28.71
C GLU A 10 -20.13 26.74 28.45
N ALA A 11 -19.81 27.38 27.32
CA ALA A 11 -20.39 28.67 26.97
C ALA A 11 -21.84 28.60 26.48
N THR A 12 -22.33 27.43 26.05
CA THR A 12 -23.62 27.30 25.37
C THR A 12 -24.60 26.35 26.05
N LYS A 13 -24.17 25.50 26.98
CA LYS A 13 -25.00 24.45 27.59
C LYS A 13 -26.25 24.95 28.32
N ASP A 14 -26.19 26.17 28.87
CA ASP A 14 -27.26 26.77 29.67
C ASP A 14 -28.06 27.84 28.88
N LEU A 15 -27.65 28.16 27.65
CA LEU A 15 -28.31 29.16 26.81
C LEU A 15 -29.61 28.59 26.23
N GLN A 16 -30.63 29.44 26.11
CA GLN A 16 -32.01 29.04 25.77
C GLN A 16 -32.56 29.76 24.52
N SER A 17 -31.72 30.42 23.75
CA SER A 17 -32.13 31.08 22.51
C SER A 17 -31.09 30.93 21.40
N LEU A 18 -31.56 30.94 20.15
CA LEU A 18 -30.71 30.90 18.96
C LEU A 18 -29.79 32.11 18.91
N GLU A 19 -30.31 33.28 19.26
CA GLU A 19 -29.63 34.58 19.23
C GLU A 19 -28.44 34.61 20.20
N GLU A 20 -28.57 33.99 21.37
CA GLU A 20 -27.46 33.87 22.33
C GLU A 20 -26.44 32.82 21.89
N ILE A 21 -26.88 31.71 21.30
CA ILE A 21 -26.01 30.58 20.92
C ILE A 21 -25.19 30.90 19.66
N LYS A 22 -25.80 31.56 18.66
CA LYS A 22 -25.24 31.76 17.32
C LYS A 22 -23.85 32.42 17.30
N PRO A 23 -23.56 33.49 18.06
CA PRO A 23 -22.23 34.11 18.07
C PRO A 23 -21.11 33.17 18.54
N TYR A 24 -21.42 32.22 19.44
CA TYR A 24 -20.44 31.22 19.88
C TYR A 24 -20.18 30.17 18.80
N CYS A 25 -21.21 29.79 18.04
CA CYS A 25 -21.08 28.90 16.90
C CYS A 25 -20.24 29.52 15.78
N GLU A 26 -20.49 30.79 15.44
CA GLU A 26 -19.74 31.52 14.41
C GLU A 26 -18.25 31.60 14.78
N ARG A 27 -17.91 31.99 16.02
CA ARG A 27 -16.53 32.00 16.51
C ARG A 27 -15.88 30.62 16.48
N PHE A 28 -16.65 29.57 16.76
CA PHE A 28 -16.13 28.20 16.72
C PHE A 28 -15.84 27.74 15.29
N ASN A 29 -16.72 28.05 14.33
CA ASN A 29 -16.51 27.74 12.92
C ASN A 29 -15.36 28.56 12.33
N GLU A 30 -15.25 29.85 12.68
CA GLU A 30 -14.10 30.67 12.33
C GLU A 30 -12.81 30.00 12.85
N TRP A 31 -12.76 29.64 14.13
CA TRP A 31 -11.63 28.92 14.70
C TRP A 31 -11.32 27.59 14.00
N ILE A 32 -12.34 26.81 13.60
CA ILE A 32 -12.13 25.59 12.81
C ILE A 32 -11.42 25.95 11.49
N ASN A 33 -11.91 26.97 10.79
CA ASN A 33 -11.42 27.35 9.48
C ASN A 33 -10.05 28.04 9.51
N THR A 34 -9.73 28.80 10.57
CA THR A 34 -8.49 29.59 10.67
C THR A 34 -7.39 28.90 11.46
N ASN A 35 -7.74 28.10 12.46
CA ASN A 35 -6.77 27.50 13.39
C ASN A 35 -6.64 25.98 13.23
N THR A 36 -7.30 25.39 12.24
CA THR A 36 -7.16 23.97 11.91
C THR A 36 -6.94 23.77 10.42
N ASN A 37 -6.48 22.57 10.06
CA ASN A 37 -6.27 22.14 8.68
C ASN A 37 -7.16 20.93 8.34
N TYR A 38 -8.33 20.82 8.99
CA TYR A 38 -9.23 19.70 8.75
C TYR A 38 -9.96 19.90 7.42
N SER A 39 -9.85 18.91 6.53
CA SER A 39 -10.75 18.83 5.39
C SER A 39 -12.16 18.48 5.84
N VAL A 40 -13.16 18.85 5.04
CA VAL A 40 -14.57 18.42 5.13
C VAL A 40 -14.67 16.90 5.35
N LYS A 41 -13.87 16.14 4.59
CA LYS A 41 -13.73 14.67 4.69
C LYS A 41 -13.25 14.16 6.06
N SER A 42 -12.58 14.98 6.87
CA SER A 42 -12.05 14.58 8.18
C SER A 42 -12.75 15.23 9.37
N LEU A 43 -13.33 16.42 9.19
CA LEU A 43 -13.85 17.28 10.26
C LEU A 43 -14.92 16.58 11.09
N GLY A 44 -15.95 15.98 10.47
CA GLY A 44 -16.99 15.26 11.21
C GLY A 44 -16.45 14.10 12.08
N THR A 45 -15.42 13.40 11.59
CA THR A 45 -14.72 12.36 12.39
C THR A 45 -13.95 12.98 13.56
N VAL A 46 -13.29 14.12 13.35
CA VAL A 46 -12.56 14.82 14.41
C VAL A 46 -13.52 15.32 15.50
N LEU A 47 -14.63 15.93 15.11
CA LEU A 47 -15.66 16.41 16.04
C LEU A 47 -16.26 15.26 16.85
N SER A 48 -16.62 14.16 16.19
CA SER A 48 -17.12 12.95 16.86
C SER A 48 -16.11 12.39 17.87
N ARG A 49 -14.82 12.28 17.49
CA ARG A 49 -13.75 11.81 18.38
C ARG A 49 -13.54 12.69 19.60
N ALA A 50 -13.75 14.00 19.46
CA ALA A 50 -13.64 14.93 20.57
C ALA A 50 -14.94 15.04 21.41
N GLY A 51 -15.91 14.16 21.17
CA GLY A 51 -17.14 14.06 21.95
C GLY A 51 -18.18 15.14 21.65
N PHE A 52 -17.98 15.95 20.60
CA PHE A 52 -18.85 17.08 20.24
C PHE A 52 -20.32 16.67 20.21
N TYR A 53 -20.69 15.70 19.37
CA TYR A 53 -22.08 15.26 19.24
C TYR A 53 -22.64 14.62 20.52
N LYS A 54 -21.81 13.92 21.31
CA LYS A 54 -22.26 13.24 22.54
C LYS A 54 -22.61 14.26 23.62
N LYS A 55 -21.80 15.31 23.79
CA LYS A 55 -21.99 16.37 24.80
C LYS A 55 -23.30 17.12 24.61
N PHE A 56 -23.61 17.54 23.38
CA PHE A 56 -24.86 18.28 23.12
C PHE A 56 -26.10 17.39 23.07
N LYS A 57 -25.95 16.08 22.77
CA LYS A 57 -27.06 15.12 22.86
C LYS A 57 -27.49 14.78 24.28
N SER A 58 -26.63 15.01 25.28
CA SER A 58 -26.99 14.78 26.70
C SER A 58 -27.73 15.95 27.34
N LEU A 59 -27.89 17.08 26.65
CA LEU A 59 -28.64 18.23 27.16
C LEU A 59 -30.14 18.00 27.02
N THR A 60 -30.93 18.56 27.93
CA THR A 60 -32.38 18.65 27.77
C THR A 60 -32.69 19.65 26.67
N LEU A 61 -33.47 19.25 25.67
CA LEU A 61 -33.76 20.04 24.47
C LEU A 61 -35.22 20.51 24.45
N GLU A 62 -35.42 21.79 24.18
CA GLU A 62 -36.73 22.42 24.02
C GLU A 62 -36.82 23.11 22.65
N GLN A 63 -37.86 22.77 21.88
CA GLN A 63 -38.07 23.32 20.54
C GLN A 63 -38.30 24.83 20.59
N GLY A 64 -37.58 25.58 19.75
CA GLY A 64 -37.70 27.04 19.68
C GLY A 64 -36.95 27.78 20.79
N LYS A 65 -36.21 27.06 21.64
CA LYS A 65 -35.30 27.61 22.64
C LYS A 65 -33.85 27.26 22.30
N ASN A 66 -33.35 26.18 22.89
CA ASN A 66 -31.98 25.70 22.68
C ASN A 66 -31.88 24.65 21.56
N ALA A 67 -33.01 24.28 20.93
CA ALA A 67 -33.05 23.24 19.92
C ALA A 67 -33.97 23.55 18.73
N GLU A 68 -33.59 22.98 17.59
CA GLU A 68 -34.32 23.03 16.34
C GLU A 68 -34.85 21.64 15.96
N SER A 69 -36.07 21.61 15.42
CA SER A 69 -36.69 20.40 14.90
C SER A 69 -36.17 20.10 13.50
N VAL A 70 -35.35 19.05 13.37
CA VAL A 70 -34.79 18.62 12.09
C VAL A 70 -35.45 17.33 11.60
N PRO A 71 -35.61 17.13 10.28
CA PRO A 71 -36.18 15.91 9.73
C PRO A 71 -35.29 14.69 9.99
N LYS A 72 -35.91 13.56 10.33
CA LYS A 72 -35.32 12.23 10.31
C LYS A 72 -35.60 11.58 8.98
N TYR A 73 -34.58 11.05 8.34
CA TYR A 73 -34.71 10.34 7.07
C TYR A 73 -34.58 8.83 7.29
N ASP A 74 -35.37 8.03 6.58
CA ASP A 74 -35.10 6.61 6.43
C ASP A 74 -33.93 6.35 5.48
N ALA A 75 -33.61 5.07 5.27
CA ALA A 75 -32.55 4.65 4.37
C ALA A 75 -32.83 4.98 2.88
N GLN A 76 -34.06 5.39 2.55
CA GLN A 76 -34.50 5.76 1.21
C GLN A 76 -34.58 7.29 1.04
N GLY A 77 -34.22 8.05 2.07
CA GLY A 77 -34.29 9.52 2.05
C GLY A 77 -35.70 10.07 2.28
N ASN A 78 -36.66 9.25 2.70
CA ASN A 78 -37.99 9.74 3.08
C ASN A 78 -37.99 10.24 4.52
N VAL A 79 -38.75 11.31 4.77
CA VAL A 79 -38.91 11.83 6.12
C VAL A 79 -39.78 10.87 6.95
N THR A 80 -39.22 10.31 8.01
CA THR A 80 -39.89 9.40 8.95
C THR A 80 -40.37 10.06 10.24
N GLY A 81 -40.02 11.32 10.43
CA GLY A 81 -40.38 12.12 11.59
C GLY A 81 -39.38 13.25 11.80
N ASN A 82 -39.37 13.83 13.00
CA ASN A 82 -38.43 14.88 13.38
C ASN A 82 -37.64 14.48 14.64
N GLU A 83 -36.43 15.03 14.81
CA GLU A 83 -35.73 15.09 16.10
C GLU A 83 -35.39 16.53 16.46
N LEU A 84 -35.35 16.80 17.76
CA LEU A 84 -34.72 18.01 18.26
C LEU A 84 -33.20 17.82 18.25
N LYS A 85 -32.50 18.80 17.67
CA LYS A 85 -31.05 18.95 17.78
C LYS A 85 -30.74 20.29 18.42
N HIS A 86 -29.81 20.29 19.38
CA HIS A 86 -29.29 21.53 19.95
C HIS A 86 -28.77 22.46 18.83
N HIS A 87 -29.00 23.77 18.91
CA HIS A 87 -28.60 24.70 17.85
C HIS A 87 -27.11 24.62 17.49
N VAL A 88 -26.24 24.34 18.47
CA VAL A 88 -24.81 24.09 18.21
C VAL A 88 -24.57 22.95 17.22
N LEU A 89 -25.37 21.88 17.25
CA LEU A 89 -25.23 20.74 16.33
C LEU A 89 -25.72 21.04 14.91
N VAL A 90 -26.54 22.08 14.75
CA VAL A 90 -27.04 22.55 13.45
C VAL A 90 -26.07 23.57 12.86
N LEU A 91 -25.53 24.45 13.70
CA LEU A 91 -24.73 25.61 13.27
C LEU A 91 -23.22 25.33 13.18
N CYS A 92 -22.69 24.33 13.89
CA CYS A 92 -21.25 24.08 13.94
C CYS A 92 -20.82 22.82 13.17
N GLY A 93 -19.67 22.93 12.49
CA GLY A 93 -19.02 21.79 11.85
C GLY A 93 -19.39 21.65 10.38
N LEU A 94 -19.89 20.47 10.00
CA LEU A 94 -20.27 20.16 8.62
C LEU A 94 -21.73 20.57 8.39
N ASP A 95 -21.99 21.32 7.32
CA ASP A 95 -23.34 21.60 6.85
C ASP A 95 -23.94 20.40 6.08
N LYS A 96 -25.14 20.58 5.52
CA LYS A 96 -25.86 19.48 4.86
C LYS A 96 -25.12 19.05 3.59
N GLU A 97 -24.68 20.01 2.79
CA GLU A 97 -23.94 19.82 1.55
C GLU A 97 -22.61 19.10 1.82
N ASP A 98 -21.88 19.50 2.86
CA ASP A 98 -20.67 18.83 3.35
C ASP A 98 -20.92 17.36 3.73
N TRP A 99 -22.06 17.07 4.37
CA TRP A 99 -22.45 15.71 4.73
C TRP A 99 -22.83 14.86 3.52
N GLU A 100 -23.51 15.46 2.54
CA GLU A 100 -23.86 14.82 1.27
C GLU A 100 -22.58 14.50 0.48
N GLU A 101 -21.71 15.49 0.24
CA GLU A 101 -20.41 15.31 -0.43
C GLU A 101 -19.55 14.24 0.28
N ARG A 102 -19.53 14.26 1.61
CA ARG A 102 -18.78 13.28 2.40
C ARG A 102 -19.32 11.85 2.25
N ASN A 103 -20.64 11.70 2.12
CA ASN A 103 -21.30 10.39 2.05
C ASN A 103 -21.33 9.83 0.62
N GLU A 104 -21.16 10.67 -0.40
CA GLU A 104 -20.92 10.28 -1.78
C GLU A 104 -19.50 9.70 -1.96
N THR A 105 -19.28 8.47 -1.46
CA THR A 105 -18.02 7.75 -1.64
C THR A 105 -18.14 6.65 -2.70
N THR A 106 -17.45 6.82 -3.83
CA THR A 106 -17.28 5.81 -4.87
C THR A 106 -16.16 4.81 -4.57
N ARG A 107 -15.43 4.96 -3.46
CA ARG A 107 -14.21 4.18 -3.18
C ARG A 107 -14.37 2.66 -3.30
N VAL A 108 -15.53 2.10 -2.94
CA VAL A 108 -15.76 0.65 -3.03
C VAL A 108 -16.08 0.24 -4.47
N SER A 109 -16.91 1.00 -5.19
CA SER A 109 -17.16 0.74 -6.62
C SER A 109 -15.87 0.85 -7.41
N ASP A 110 -15.11 1.92 -7.21
CA ASP A 110 -13.86 2.19 -7.91
C ASP A 110 -12.83 1.07 -7.72
N ARG A 111 -12.79 0.43 -6.55
CA ARG A 111 -11.92 -0.73 -6.30
C ARG A 111 -12.28 -1.98 -7.10
N LEU A 112 -13.55 -2.12 -7.46
CA LEU A 112 -14.08 -3.32 -8.09
C LEU A 112 -14.28 -3.16 -9.58
N THR A 113 -14.48 -1.93 -10.05
CA THR A 113 -14.83 -1.66 -11.45
C THR A 113 -13.69 -1.04 -12.24
N ASN A 114 -12.67 -0.47 -11.59
CA ASN A 114 -11.53 0.08 -12.32
C ASN A 114 -10.63 -1.05 -12.82
N PRO A 115 -10.44 -1.17 -14.15
CA PRO A 115 -9.55 -2.19 -14.69
C PRO A 115 -8.09 -1.87 -14.34
N GLY A 116 -7.31 -2.92 -14.11
CA GLY A 116 -5.86 -2.85 -14.05
C GLY A 116 -5.23 -2.59 -15.42
N GLU A 117 -3.90 -2.53 -15.45
CA GLU A 117 -3.13 -2.37 -16.70
C GLU A 117 -3.37 -3.53 -17.69
N ASP A 118 -3.73 -4.70 -17.18
CA ASP A 118 -4.06 -5.90 -17.95
C ASP A 118 -5.53 -5.93 -18.42
N GLY A 119 -6.32 -4.91 -18.11
CA GLY A 119 -7.74 -4.82 -18.46
C GLY A 119 -8.68 -5.62 -17.55
N ASN A 120 -8.15 -6.39 -16.60
CA ASN A 120 -8.96 -7.16 -15.65
C ASN A 120 -9.39 -6.31 -14.46
N THR A 121 -10.50 -6.68 -13.83
CA THR A 121 -10.97 -6.04 -12.59
C THR A 121 -10.56 -6.86 -11.37
N GLY A 122 -10.10 -6.18 -10.33
CA GLY A 122 -9.58 -6.81 -9.12
C GLY A 122 -8.09 -7.12 -9.19
N ILE A 123 -7.56 -7.64 -8.08
CA ILE A 123 -6.13 -7.87 -7.88
C ILE A 123 -5.90 -9.37 -7.71
N GLU A 124 -5.13 -9.97 -8.62
CA GLU A 124 -4.75 -11.37 -8.47
C GLU A 124 -3.76 -11.55 -7.32
N ILE A 125 -4.00 -12.57 -6.50
CA ILE A 125 -3.08 -13.03 -5.45
C ILE A 125 -2.52 -14.38 -5.88
N ASN A 126 -1.20 -14.53 -5.81
CA ASN A 126 -0.57 -15.86 -5.85
C ASN A 126 -0.64 -16.51 -4.44
N PRO A 127 -1.48 -17.54 -4.23
CA PRO A 127 -1.68 -18.14 -2.91
C PRO A 127 -0.39 -18.72 -2.34
N ASP A 128 0.46 -19.35 -3.16
CA ASP A 128 1.67 -20.02 -2.69
C ASP A 128 2.65 -19.01 -2.05
N THR A 129 2.91 -17.90 -2.74
CA THR A 129 3.79 -16.84 -2.24
C THR A 129 3.20 -16.16 -1.00
N TYR A 130 1.88 -15.90 -1.00
CA TYR A 130 1.21 -15.30 0.16
C TYR A 130 1.27 -16.20 1.39
N LEU A 131 1.03 -17.51 1.22
CA LEU A 131 1.16 -18.49 2.29
C LEU A 131 2.61 -18.53 2.78
N GLN A 132 3.61 -18.71 1.90
CA GLN A 132 5.01 -18.77 2.33
C GLN A 132 5.44 -17.56 3.17
N VAL A 133 5.14 -16.34 2.73
CA VAL A 133 5.46 -15.13 3.51
C VAL A 133 4.68 -15.06 4.82
N THR A 134 3.43 -15.49 4.82
CA THR A 134 2.64 -15.59 6.06
C THR A 134 3.28 -16.57 7.05
N LEU A 135 3.80 -17.70 6.57
CA LEU A 135 4.52 -18.67 7.40
C LEU A 135 5.78 -18.07 8.02
N ASP A 136 6.60 -17.40 7.22
CA ASP A 136 7.84 -16.76 7.67
C ASP A 136 7.57 -15.71 8.77
N LEU A 137 6.46 -14.98 8.65
CA LEU A 137 6.02 -14.03 9.66
C LEU A 137 5.49 -14.73 10.91
N LEU A 138 4.75 -15.83 10.76
CA LEU A 138 4.25 -16.63 11.87
C LEU A 138 5.39 -17.29 12.66
N THR A 139 6.49 -17.71 12.03
CA THR A 139 7.65 -18.32 12.71
C THR A 139 8.54 -17.29 13.39
N SER A 140 8.43 -16.00 13.04
CA SER A 140 9.24 -14.93 13.62
C SER A 140 9.06 -14.80 15.15
N SER A 141 10.17 -14.53 15.84
CA SER A 141 10.19 -14.13 17.27
C SER A 141 9.89 -12.64 17.47
N ASN A 142 9.93 -11.82 16.40
CA ASN A 142 9.61 -10.41 16.50
C ASN A 142 8.09 -10.24 16.66
N PRO A 143 7.61 -9.57 17.71
CA PRO A 143 6.18 -9.47 18.00
C PRO A 143 5.38 -8.73 16.92
N ASN A 144 6.00 -7.76 16.23
CA ASN A 144 5.33 -7.06 15.13
C ASN A 144 5.20 -7.96 13.89
N LYS A 145 6.25 -8.71 13.55
CA LYS A 145 6.23 -9.68 12.43
C LYS A 145 5.20 -10.78 12.71
N LEU A 146 5.23 -11.35 13.91
CA LEU A 146 4.26 -12.34 14.37
C LEU A 146 2.82 -11.83 14.34
N ALA A 147 2.56 -10.62 14.81
CA ALA A 147 1.24 -10.02 14.76
C ALA A 147 0.73 -9.86 13.31
N VAL A 148 1.59 -9.44 12.38
CA VAL A 148 1.24 -9.36 10.95
C VAL A 148 0.97 -10.75 10.36
N GLY A 149 1.79 -11.76 10.69
CA GLY A 149 1.54 -13.15 10.29
C GLY A 149 0.19 -13.67 10.76
N LEU A 150 -0.18 -13.40 12.03
CA LEU A 150 -1.50 -13.77 12.57
C LEU A 150 -2.66 -13.03 11.88
N ILE A 151 -2.47 -11.74 11.54
CA ILE A 151 -3.46 -10.98 10.76
C ILE A 151 -3.62 -11.59 9.36
N ALA A 152 -2.51 -11.90 8.69
CA ALA A 152 -2.52 -12.49 7.34
C ALA A 152 -3.15 -13.89 7.31
N ALA A 153 -2.96 -14.68 8.38
CA ALA A 153 -3.46 -16.05 8.49
C ALA A 153 -4.94 -16.18 8.89
N THR A 154 -5.50 -15.17 9.56
CA THR A 154 -6.86 -15.22 10.16
C THR A 154 -7.81 -14.13 9.66
N GLY A 155 -7.26 -13.16 8.92
CA GLY A 155 -7.96 -11.97 8.47
C GLY A 155 -8.49 -11.09 9.61
N ARG A 156 -8.10 -11.29 10.87
CA ARG A 156 -8.59 -10.48 12.01
C ARG A 156 -7.98 -9.07 12.00
N ARG A 157 -8.67 -8.11 12.63
CA ARG A 157 -8.20 -6.71 12.73
C ARG A 157 -7.00 -6.62 13.68
N PRO A 158 -6.13 -5.60 13.53
CA PRO A 158 -4.96 -5.44 14.40
C PRO A 158 -5.28 -5.48 15.89
N HIS A 159 -6.26 -4.71 16.37
CA HIS A 159 -6.65 -4.72 17.79
C HIS A 159 -7.27 -6.06 18.24
N GLU A 160 -7.88 -6.83 17.33
CA GLU A 160 -8.39 -8.17 17.64
C GLU A 160 -7.21 -9.10 17.93
N ILE A 161 -6.19 -9.15 17.06
CA ILE A 161 -4.99 -9.97 17.30
C ILE A 161 -4.22 -9.50 18.54
N LEU A 162 -3.93 -8.20 18.63
CA LEU A 162 -3.10 -7.65 19.69
C LEU A 162 -3.73 -7.78 21.08
N ALA A 163 -5.07 -7.65 21.22
CA ALA A 163 -5.65 -7.44 22.54
C ALA A 163 -7.01 -8.08 22.85
N ARG A 164 -7.82 -8.48 21.86
CA ARG A 164 -9.24 -8.83 22.11
C ARG A 164 -9.65 -10.24 21.71
N GLY A 165 -9.12 -10.70 20.59
CA GLY A 165 -9.52 -11.94 19.95
C GLY A 165 -9.26 -13.13 20.86
N LYS A 166 -10.11 -14.13 20.85
CA LYS A 166 -9.74 -15.44 21.42
C LYS A 166 -10.02 -16.48 20.37
N PHE A 167 -9.12 -17.44 20.24
CA PHE A 167 -9.26 -18.57 19.35
C PHE A 167 -9.29 -19.82 20.22
N THR A 168 -10.32 -20.65 20.02
CA THR A 168 -10.40 -21.99 20.58
C THR A 168 -10.57 -22.99 19.46
N THR A 169 -10.07 -24.21 19.67
CA THR A 169 -10.15 -25.29 18.69
C THR A 169 -11.60 -25.68 18.42
N VAL A 170 -11.85 -26.17 17.22
CA VAL A 170 -13.11 -26.83 16.84
C VAL A 170 -12.80 -28.31 16.65
N ASP A 171 -13.53 -29.17 17.35
CA ASP A 171 -13.29 -30.61 17.32
C ASP A 171 -13.47 -31.16 15.89
N GLY A 172 -12.47 -31.91 15.42
CA GLY A 172 -12.45 -32.49 14.07
C GLY A 172 -12.10 -31.54 12.93
N GLU A 173 -11.90 -30.24 13.20
CA GLU A 173 -11.73 -29.21 12.16
C GLU A 173 -10.34 -28.55 12.27
N ALA A 174 -9.34 -29.15 11.63
CA ALA A 174 -7.93 -28.77 11.81
C ALA A 174 -7.57 -27.33 11.39
N TYR A 175 -8.37 -26.69 10.54
CA TYR A 175 -8.13 -25.33 10.01
C TYR A 175 -9.25 -24.35 10.37
N GLN A 176 -10.02 -24.64 11.42
CA GLN A 176 -11.08 -23.76 11.90
C GLN A 176 -10.94 -23.50 13.40
N VAL A 177 -11.29 -22.29 13.80
CA VAL A 177 -11.31 -21.87 15.20
C VAL A 177 -12.64 -21.22 15.53
N ASN A 178 -13.08 -21.38 16.78
CA ASN A 178 -14.10 -20.50 17.34
C ASN A 178 -13.43 -19.17 17.70
N PHE A 179 -13.94 -18.08 17.15
CA PHE A 179 -13.44 -16.73 17.38
C PHE A 179 -14.41 -15.94 18.28
N GLU A 180 -13.86 -15.41 19.37
CA GLU A 180 -14.51 -14.42 20.24
C GLU A 180 -13.78 -13.07 20.11
N GLY A 181 -14.48 -11.96 20.35
CA GLY A 181 -13.84 -10.65 20.49
C GLY A 181 -13.89 -9.78 19.24
N GLN A 182 -14.86 -10.03 18.36
CA GLN A 182 -15.11 -9.22 17.15
C GLN A 182 -15.19 -7.72 17.49
N GLY A 183 -14.35 -6.93 16.81
CA GLY A 183 -14.37 -5.48 16.91
C GLY A 183 -15.57 -4.86 16.20
N LYS A 184 -15.93 -3.63 16.62
CA LYS A 184 -16.98 -2.80 15.99
C LYS A 184 -18.42 -3.37 16.04
N LYS A 185 -18.69 -4.44 16.79
CA LYS A 185 -20.06 -4.84 17.16
C LYS A 185 -20.49 -4.10 18.43
N ARG A 186 -21.76 -3.68 18.48
CA ARG A 186 -22.40 -3.10 19.67
C ARG A 186 -23.11 -4.22 20.43
N GLY A 187 -23.02 -4.24 21.76
CA GLY A 187 -23.67 -5.25 22.60
C GLY A 187 -22.86 -6.53 22.75
N GLU A 188 -23.56 -7.67 22.82
CA GLU A 188 -22.94 -8.98 22.99
C GLU A 188 -21.94 -9.31 21.87
N LYS A 189 -20.84 -9.95 22.26
CA LYS A 189 -19.77 -10.35 21.35
C LYS A 189 -20.00 -11.81 20.97
N PRO A 190 -20.47 -12.11 19.75
CA PRO A 190 -20.73 -13.48 19.37
C PRO A 190 -19.43 -14.28 19.30
N VAL A 191 -19.53 -15.56 19.66
CA VAL A 191 -18.52 -16.57 19.36
C VAL A 191 -18.96 -17.27 18.10
N PHE A 192 -18.12 -17.28 17.07
CA PHE A 192 -18.46 -17.94 15.81
C PHE A 192 -17.24 -18.59 15.16
N LYS A 193 -17.52 -19.63 14.37
CA LYS A 193 -16.51 -20.39 13.66
C LYS A 193 -15.93 -19.58 12.50
N ILE A 194 -14.60 -19.57 12.38
CA ILE A 194 -13.87 -18.99 11.24
C ILE A 194 -12.80 -19.96 10.74
N SER A 195 -12.52 -19.90 9.45
CA SER A 195 -11.37 -20.58 8.84
C SER A 195 -10.06 -19.86 9.12
N THR A 196 -8.96 -20.62 9.11
CA THR A 196 -7.58 -20.10 9.17
C THR A 196 -6.74 -20.65 8.02
N LEU A 197 -5.76 -19.89 7.54
CA LEU A 197 -4.86 -20.33 6.46
C LEU A 197 -3.85 -21.40 6.91
N TYR A 198 -3.62 -21.52 8.21
CA TYR A 198 -2.76 -22.52 8.85
C TYR A 198 -3.55 -23.35 9.87
N PRO A 199 -3.02 -24.49 10.35
CA PRO A 199 -3.69 -25.31 11.34
C PRO A 199 -4.07 -24.50 12.58
N ALA A 200 -5.30 -24.70 13.05
CA ALA A 200 -5.92 -24.00 14.17
C ALA A 200 -5.06 -24.07 15.42
N SER A 201 -4.51 -25.25 15.74
CA SER A 201 -3.60 -25.47 16.86
C SER A 201 -2.37 -24.56 16.79
N TYR A 202 -1.75 -24.48 15.61
CA TYR A 202 -0.57 -23.63 15.39
C TYR A 202 -0.91 -22.16 15.51
N VAL A 203 -2.02 -21.69 14.91
CA VAL A 203 -2.46 -20.30 15.02
C VAL A 203 -2.73 -19.91 16.48
N ILE A 204 -3.37 -20.78 17.26
CA ILE A 204 -3.61 -20.58 18.69
C ILE A 204 -2.28 -20.48 19.45
N GLU A 205 -1.35 -21.43 19.22
CA GLU A 205 -0.02 -21.42 19.85
C GLU A 205 0.74 -20.10 19.57
N ARG A 206 0.73 -19.67 18.30
CA ARG A 206 1.41 -18.44 17.87
C ARG A 206 0.74 -17.18 18.45
N LEU A 207 -0.58 -17.16 18.58
CA LEU A 207 -1.29 -16.08 19.27
C LEU A 207 -0.93 -16.02 20.76
N GLU A 208 -0.85 -17.16 21.44
CA GLU A 208 -0.40 -17.22 22.83
C GLU A 208 1.04 -16.74 22.99
N HIS A 209 1.93 -17.11 22.06
CA HIS A 209 3.31 -16.66 22.06
C HIS A 209 3.39 -15.14 21.94
N LEU A 210 2.65 -14.53 21.01
CA LEU A 210 2.54 -13.08 20.88
C LEU A 210 2.08 -12.43 22.19
N ARG A 211 1.05 -13.00 22.84
CA ARG A 211 0.47 -12.47 24.08
C ARG A 211 1.34 -12.65 25.33
N LYS A 212 2.36 -13.51 25.25
CA LYS A 212 3.37 -13.66 26.31
C LYS A 212 4.45 -12.57 26.25
N ASN A 213 4.53 -11.80 25.16
CA ASN A 213 5.48 -10.69 25.04
C ASN A 213 5.23 -9.60 26.10
N ALA A 214 6.29 -9.21 26.82
CA ALA A 214 6.21 -8.27 27.93
C ALA A 214 5.75 -6.86 27.50
N GLU A 215 6.33 -6.31 26.42
CA GLU A 215 5.96 -4.96 25.94
C GLU A 215 4.50 -4.88 25.49
N LEU A 216 3.95 -5.96 24.94
CA LEU A 216 2.55 -6.00 24.54
C LEU A 216 1.63 -6.02 25.77
N LYS A 217 1.98 -6.80 26.81
CA LYS A 217 1.22 -6.83 28.07
C LYS A 217 1.20 -5.47 28.75
N GLU A 218 2.37 -4.86 28.90
CA GLU A 218 2.53 -3.52 29.49
C GLU A 218 1.71 -2.48 28.72
N LEU A 219 1.76 -2.51 27.37
CA LEU A 219 0.95 -1.63 26.55
C LEU A 219 -0.54 -1.79 26.83
N ILE A 220 -1.04 -3.03 26.86
CA ILE A 220 -2.46 -3.31 27.10
C ILE A 220 -2.87 -2.80 28.49
N GLU A 221 -2.05 -3.03 29.51
CA GLU A 221 -2.29 -2.57 30.88
C GLU A 221 -2.35 -1.04 30.96
N VAL A 222 -1.34 -0.34 30.42
CA VAL A 222 -1.30 1.14 30.38
C VAL A 222 -2.54 1.71 29.67
N VAL A 223 -2.94 1.10 28.54
CA VAL A 223 -4.11 1.53 27.77
C VAL A 223 -5.40 1.27 28.55
N SER A 224 -5.51 0.11 29.21
CA SER A 224 -6.67 -0.23 30.04
C SER A 224 -6.82 0.76 31.20
N ASN A 225 -5.73 1.11 31.87
CA ASN A 225 -5.73 2.09 32.95
C ASN A 225 -6.08 3.50 32.47
N LYS A 226 -5.66 3.86 31.26
CA LYS A 226 -5.99 5.15 30.64
C LYS A 226 -7.47 5.27 30.24
N PHE A 227 -8.09 4.15 29.86
CA PHE A 227 -9.48 4.11 29.37
C PHE A 227 -10.26 2.90 29.94
N PRO A 228 -10.58 2.87 31.25
CA PRO A 228 -11.11 1.66 31.91
C PRO A 228 -12.38 1.10 31.26
N ASP A 229 -13.33 1.98 30.93
CA ASP A 229 -14.66 1.59 30.44
C ASP A 229 -14.87 1.83 28.94
N ASP A 230 -13.85 2.33 28.22
CA ASP A 230 -13.97 2.66 26.80
C ASP A 230 -13.10 1.74 25.93
N ILE A 231 -13.65 0.56 25.64
CA ILE A 231 -13.00 -0.44 24.76
C ILE A 231 -12.69 0.13 23.37
N SER A 232 -13.50 1.06 22.87
CA SER A 232 -13.26 1.67 21.54
C SER A 232 -12.04 2.59 21.59
N ALA A 233 -11.92 3.41 22.64
CA ALA A 233 -10.74 4.24 22.88
C ALA A 233 -9.50 3.37 23.15
N GLN A 234 -9.62 2.28 23.92
CA GLN A 234 -8.52 1.35 24.13
C GLN A 234 -8.01 0.75 22.82
N ASN A 235 -8.92 0.20 21.99
CA ASN A 235 -8.55 -0.40 20.69
C ASN A 235 -7.85 0.63 19.80
N LYS A 236 -8.33 1.88 19.81
CA LYS A 236 -7.73 2.98 19.07
C LYS A 236 -6.33 3.32 19.58
N ASP A 237 -6.12 3.45 20.89
CA ASP A 237 -4.80 3.80 21.47
C ASP A 237 -3.77 2.70 21.18
N ILE A 238 -4.18 1.43 21.21
CA ILE A 238 -3.35 0.29 20.80
C ILE A 238 -2.98 0.38 19.32
N GLU A 239 -3.95 0.63 18.44
CA GLU A 239 -3.69 0.81 17.00
C GLU A 239 -2.83 2.03 16.70
N ASP A 240 -3.03 3.16 17.38
CA ASP A 240 -2.24 4.36 17.17
C ASP A 240 -0.77 4.12 17.60
N LYS A 241 -0.54 3.38 18.69
CA LYS A 241 0.81 3.07 19.21
C LYS A 241 1.54 1.98 18.43
N ARG A 242 0.85 0.95 17.93
CA ARG A 242 1.48 -0.18 17.22
C ARG A 242 1.28 -0.15 15.71
N GLY A 243 0.35 0.66 15.20
CA GLY A 243 -0.07 0.66 13.80
C GLY A 243 1.04 1.01 12.82
N ASN A 244 1.93 1.93 13.17
CA ASN A 244 3.10 2.25 12.33
C ASN A 244 4.09 1.08 12.25
N SER A 245 4.33 0.39 13.37
CA SER A 245 5.21 -0.79 13.41
C SER A 245 4.64 -1.94 12.57
N LEU A 246 3.34 -2.20 12.68
CA LEU A 246 2.66 -3.18 11.84
C LEU A 246 2.69 -2.77 10.36
N ARG A 247 2.44 -1.50 10.05
CA ARG A 247 2.48 -0.99 8.66
C ARG A 247 3.86 -1.19 8.03
N ARG A 248 4.95 -0.90 8.76
CA ARG A 248 6.32 -1.12 8.26
C ARG A 248 6.55 -2.58 7.89
N VAL A 249 6.13 -3.52 8.74
CA VAL A 249 6.22 -4.95 8.44
C VAL A 249 5.36 -5.32 7.22
N VAL A 250 4.14 -4.79 7.11
CA VAL A 250 3.30 -5.06 5.92
C VAL A 250 3.96 -4.53 4.65
N GLN A 251 4.55 -3.34 4.69
CA GLN A 251 5.26 -2.76 3.54
C GLN A 251 6.50 -3.59 3.17
N GLU A 252 7.29 -4.02 4.16
CA GLU A 252 8.51 -4.81 3.98
C GLU A 252 8.21 -6.16 3.31
N TYR A 253 7.12 -6.83 3.70
CA TYR A 253 6.85 -8.22 3.27
C TYR A 253 5.80 -8.35 2.18
N PHE A 254 4.83 -7.43 2.12
CA PHE A 254 3.72 -7.50 1.17
C PHE A 254 3.76 -6.40 0.11
N GLY A 255 4.60 -5.38 0.28
CA GLY A 255 4.79 -4.28 -0.66
C GLY A 255 4.45 -2.92 -0.07
N GLY A 256 5.40 -1.98 -0.18
CA GLY A 256 5.27 -0.58 0.16
C GLY A 256 5.38 0.34 -1.06
N LYS A 257 5.27 1.64 -0.83
CA LYS A 257 5.24 2.66 -1.90
C LYS A 257 6.38 2.59 -2.90
N ASP A 258 7.56 2.20 -2.43
CA ASP A 258 8.78 2.15 -3.22
C ASP A 258 9.11 0.72 -3.68
N THR A 259 8.18 -0.23 -3.54
CA THR A 259 8.39 -1.62 -3.97
C THR A 259 8.02 -1.77 -5.44
N GLU A 260 9.01 -2.06 -6.30
CA GLU A 260 8.80 -2.25 -7.74
C GLU A 260 7.89 -3.45 -8.06
N ALA A 261 8.04 -4.55 -7.32
CA ALA A 261 7.23 -5.76 -7.47
C ALA A 261 6.63 -6.18 -6.12
N PRO A 262 5.51 -5.54 -5.70
CA PRO A 262 4.89 -5.87 -4.43
C PRO A 262 4.26 -7.28 -4.48
N LEU A 263 4.33 -8.04 -3.38
CA LEU A 263 3.69 -9.36 -3.30
C LEU A 263 2.17 -9.26 -3.46
N LEU A 264 1.58 -8.22 -2.87
CA LEU A 264 0.19 -7.84 -3.11
C LEU A 264 0.16 -6.51 -3.87
N ASN A 265 -0.49 -6.47 -5.03
CA ASN A 265 -0.72 -5.18 -5.67
C ASN A 265 -1.60 -4.29 -4.79
N PHE A 266 -1.40 -2.98 -4.93
CA PHE A 266 -2.06 -2.00 -4.08
C PHE A 266 -3.53 -1.87 -4.45
N ARG A 267 -4.36 -1.81 -3.42
CA ARG A 267 -5.80 -1.58 -3.57
C ARG A 267 -6.04 -0.20 -4.18
N HIS A 268 -7.07 -0.06 -5.02
CA HIS A 268 -7.36 1.21 -5.69
C HIS A 268 -7.41 2.40 -4.70
N GLY A 269 -6.74 3.50 -5.09
CA GLY A 269 -6.56 4.69 -4.27
C GLY A 269 -5.58 4.54 -3.10
N GLN A 270 -4.78 3.47 -3.07
CA GLN A 270 -3.71 3.26 -2.09
C GLN A 270 -2.36 3.14 -2.80
N ASP A 271 -1.31 3.67 -2.18
CA ASP A 271 0.07 3.62 -2.67
C ASP A 271 0.93 2.64 -1.87
N GLN A 272 0.32 1.81 -1.02
CA GLN A 272 1.02 0.85 -0.15
C GLN A 272 0.04 -0.15 0.47
N ASN A 273 0.54 -1.32 0.86
CA ASN A 273 -0.26 -2.29 1.59
C ASN A 273 -0.44 -1.95 3.08
N SER A 274 -1.49 -2.51 3.66
CA SER A 274 -1.86 -2.33 5.07
C SER A 274 -2.48 -3.61 5.64
N CYS A 275 -2.67 -3.68 6.97
CA CYS A 275 -3.39 -4.79 7.59
C CYS A 275 -4.83 -4.97 7.03
N THR A 276 -5.43 -3.91 6.46
CA THR A 276 -6.73 -4.00 5.79
C THR A 276 -6.63 -4.71 4.43
N ALA A 277 -5.50 -4.61 3.74
CA ALA A 277 -5.22 -5.41 2.55
C ALA A 277 -5.07 -6.89 2.90
N LEU A 278 -4.30 -7.22 3.95
CA LEU A 278 -4.15 -8.59 4.43
C LEU A 278 -5.47 -9.23 4.85
N ARG A 279 -6.36 -8.47 5.49
CA ARG A 279 -7.71 -8.94 5.83
C ARG A 279 -8.54 -9.28 4.59
N ALA A 280 -8.43 -8.48 3.53
CA ALA A 280 -9.14 -8.73 2.27
C ALA A 280 -8.53 -9.91 1.51
N ALA A 281 -7.20 -9.97 1.41
CA ALA A 281 -6.47 -11.09 0.82
C ALA A 281 -6.80 -12.42 1.52
N CYS A 282 -6.73 -12.45 2.85
CA CYS A 282 -7.09 -13.64 3.63
C CYS A 282 -8.55 -14.06 3.37
N ALA A 283 -9.50 -13.10 3.36
CA ALA A 283 -10.90 -13.39 3.08
C ALA A 283 -11.12 -13.99 1.70
N CYS A 284 -10.43 -13.49 0.67
CA CYS A 284 -10.43 -14.07 -0.67
C CYS A 284 -9.94 -15.53 -0.63
N LEU A 285 -8.74 -15.76 -0.09
CA LEU A 285 -8.10 -17.07 -0.07
C LEU A 285 -8.93 -18.12 0.70
N VAL A 286 -9.45 -17.80 1.89
CA VAL A 286 -10.27 -18.77 2.65
C VAL A 286 -11.62 -19.01 1.97
N THR A 287 -12.21 -18.01 1.31
CA THR A 287 -13.49 -18.17 0.61
C THR A 287 -13.32 -19.09 -0.59
N GLU A 288 -12.27 -18.90 -1.39
CA GLU A 288 -11.97 -19.75 -2.53
C GLU A 288 -11.56 -21.18 -2.12
N ARG A 289 -10.89 -21.34 -0.97
CA ARG A 289 -10.50 -22.65 -0.44
C ARG A 289 -11.67 -23.44 0.15
N ASP A 290 -12.46 -22.80 0.99
CA ASP A 290 -13.37 -23.50 1.91
C ASP A 290 -14.85 -23.43 1.48
N CYS A 291 -15.21 -22.52 0.57
CA CYS A 291 -16.58 -22.34 0.11
C CYS A 291 -16.73 -22.67 -1.39
N LYS A 292 -17.12 -23.92 -1.67
CA LYS A 292 -17.57 -24.33 -3.00
C LYS A 292 -19.04 -23.94 -3.17
N GLY A 293 -19.40 -23.38 -4.32
CA GLY A 293 -20.80 -23.07 -4.64
C GLY A 293 -20.97 -21.81 -5.48
N SER A 294 -22.20 -21.28 -5.46
CA SER A 294 -22.57 -20.08 -6.19
C SER A 294 -21.86 -18.84 -5.65
N LEU A 295 -21.81 -17.77 -6.45
CA LEU A 295 -21.28 -16.48 -6.04
C LEU A 295 -21.96 -15.96 -4.75
N GLY A 296 -23.28 -16.12 -4.63
CA GLY A 296 -24.03 -15.72 -3.44
C GLY A 296 -23.58 -16.46 -2.18
N ALA A 297 -23.31 -17.76 -2.27
CA ALA A 297 -22.80 -18.55 -1.15
C ALA A 297 -21.40 -18.07 -0.71
N LYS A 298 -20.51 -17.77 -1.67
CA LYS A 298 -19.19 -17.20 -1.39
C LYS A 298 -19.26 -15.82 -0.73
N MET A 299 -20.14 -14.95 -1.21
CA MET A 299 -20.36 -13.62 -0.62
C MET A 299 -20.87 -13.72 0.83
N TYR A 300 -21.80 -14.63 1.08
CA TYR A 300 -22.31 -14.92 2.41
C TYR A 300 -21.22 -15.49 3.33
N PHE A 301 -20.45 -16.47 2.85
CA PHE A 301 -19.32 -17.05 3.58
C PHE A 301 -18.30 -15.98 3.98
N ALA A 302 -17.88 -15.13 3.03
CA ALA A 302 -16.97 -14.02 3.30
C ALA A 302 -17.53 -13.03 4.35
N ALA A 303 -18.85 -12.77 4.31
CA ALA A 303 -19.51 -11.89 5.29
C ALA A 303 -19.51 -12.49 6.71
N CYS A 304 -19.74 -13.79 6.82
CA CYS A 304 -19.62 -14.56 8.06
C CYS A 304 -18.19 -14.59 8.57
N PHE A 305 -17.22 -14.92 7.70
CA PHE A 305 -15.81 -14.93 8.03
C PHE A 305 -15.36 -13.56 8.58
N LEU A 306 -15.72 -12.45 7.93
CA LEU A 306 -15.39 -11.10 8.40
C LEU A 306 -16.21 -10.65 9.63
N GLY A 307 -17.18 -11.44 10.09
CA GLY A 307 -18.05 -11.11 11.23
C GLY A 307 -18.93 -9.89 10.97
N HIS A 308 -19.31 -9.65 9.71
CA HIS A 308 -20.36 -8.70 9.37
C HIS A 308 -21.73 -9.31 9.66
N ILE A 309 -21.89 -10.59 9.32
CA ILE A 309 -23.02 -11.44 9.66
C ILE A 309 -22.55 -12.46 10.70
N THR A 310 -23.37 -12.71 11.72
CA THR A 310 -23.11 -13.75 12.72
C THR A 310 -23.77 -15.05 12.24
N PRO A 311 -23.02 -16.16 12.08
CA PRO A 311 -23.59 -17.45 11.69
C PRO A 311 -24.53 -18.01 12.77
N GLY A 312 -25.60 -18.70 12.36
CA GLY A 312 -26.43 -19.51 13.27
C GLY A 312 -27.69 -18.85 13.84
N GLU A 313 -27.96 -17.58 13.51
CA GLU A 313 -29.24 -16.92 13.80
C GLU A 313 -30.21 -17.05 12.61
N ASN A 314 -31.51 -16.85 12.83
CA ASN A 314 -32.47 -16.68 11.75
C ASN A 314 -32.18 -15.34 11.04
N ILE A 315 -31.36 -15.39 10.00
CA ILE A 315 -30.91 -14.22 9.25
C ILE A 315 -32.08 -13.64 8.47
N SER A 316 -32.39 -12.37 8.72
CA SER A 316 -33.39 -11.64 7.94
C SER A 316 -32.78 -11.05 6.67
N ASP A 317 -33.61 -10.73 5.68
CA ASP A 317 -33.17 -9.99 4.48
C ASP A 317 -32.50 -8.64 4.81
N LYS A 318 -32.86 -8.06 5.97
CA LYS A 318 -32.22 -6.84 6.46
C LYS A 318 -30.76 -7.09 6.86
N ASP A 319 -30.45 -8.25 7.42
CA ASP A 319 -29.09 -8.62 7.83
C ASP A 319 -28.20 -8.91 6.62
N LEU A 320 -28.77 -9.42 5.52
CA LEU A 320 -28.07 -9.62 4.25
C LEU A 320 -27.53 -8.30 3.66
N LYS A 321 -28.09 -7.14 4.03
CA LYS A 321 -27.55 -5.82 3.63
C LYS A 321 -26.09 -5.63 4.09
N HIS A 322 -25.65 -6.33 5.13
CA HIS A 322 -24.26 -6.28 5.59
C HIS A 322 -23.26 -6.91 4.61
N ILE A 323 -23.72 -7.69 3.63
CA ILE A 323 -22.90 -8.17 2.50
C ILE A 323 -22.32 -6.98 1.72
N ALA A 324 -23.04 -5.86 1.57
CA ALA A 324 -22.51 -4.67 0.92
C ALA A 324 -21.25 -4.12 1.62
N THR A 325 -21.13 -4.30 2.93
CA THR A 325 -19.89 -3.95 3.67
C THR A 325 -18.77 -4.93 3.40
N THR A 326 -19.09 -6.22 3.20
CA THR A 326 -18.14 -7.28 2.81
C THR A 326 -17.52 -7.02 1.45
N ILE A 327 -18.30 -6.52 0.48
CA ILE A 327 -17.85 -6.18 -0.87
C ILE A 327 -16.63 -5.23 -0.85
N GLY A 328 -16.51 -4.37 0.17
CA GLY A 328 -15.32 -3.55 0.39
C GLY A 328 -14.01 -4.30 0.68
N TYR A 329 -14.03 -5.63 0.74
CA TYR A 329 -12.88 -6.54 0.90
C TYR A 329 -12.77 -7.56 -0.26
N SER A 330 -13.57 -7.41 -1.31
CA SER A 330 -13.69 -8.37 -2.42
C SER A 330 -12.95 -7.92 -3.69
N ASP A 331 -11.90 -7.11 -3.54
CA ASP A 331 -11.07 -6.60 -4.62
C ASP A 331 -9.85 -7.48 -4.93
N TYR A 332 -9.74 -8.64 -4.27
CA TYR A 332 -8.74 -9.66 -4.56
C TYR A 332 -9.39 -10.92 -5.12
N TYR A 333 -8.69 -11.61 -6.02
CA TYR A 333 -9.06 -12.92 -6.54
C TYR A 333 -7.82 -13.85 -6.63
N THR A 334 -8.05 -15.15 -6.83
CA THR A 334 -6.99 -16.12 -7.16
C THR A 334 -7.51 -17.05 -8.25
N THR A 335 -6.65 -17.38 -9.22
CA THR A 335 -6.92 -18.43 -10.22
C THR A 335 -6.35 -19.78 -9.81
N LYS A 336 -5.38 -19.77 -8.89
CA LYS A 336 -4.75 -20.99 -8.36
C LYS A 336 -5.52 -21.55 -7.18
N ALA A 337 -5.51 -22.88 -7.06
CA ALA A 337 -6.05 -23.56 -5.90
C ALA A 337 -5.26 -23.17 -4.64
N VAL A 338 -5.97 -22.89 -3.56
CA VAL A 338 -5.38 -22.56 -2.27
C VAL A 338 -5.15 -23.84 -1.47
N SER A 339 -3.91 -24.08 -1.05
CA SER A 339 -3.53 -25.30 -0.32
C SER A 339 -3.87 -25.23 1.19
N PHE A 340 -3.79 -26.39 1.84
CA PHE A 340 -3.81 -26.53 3.30
C PHE A 340 -2.37 -26.79 3.78
N PRO A 341 -1.60 -25.74 4.08
CA PRO A 341 -0.20 -25.90 4.47
C PRO A 341 -0.10 -26.48 5.89
N ASP A 342 0.74 -27.48 6.06
CA ASP A 342 1.05 -28.02 7.38
C ASP A 342 1.71 -26.96 8.28
N ALA A 343 1.50 -27.08 9.58
CA ALA A 343 2.25 -26.29 10.53
C ALA A 343 3.74 -26.68 10.41
N PRO A 344 4.69 -25.73 10.47
CA PRO A 344 6.06 -26.09 10.76
C PRO A 344 6.02 -26.89 12.04
N THR A 345 6.68 -28.04 12.08
CA THR A 345 6.87 -28.79 13.31
C THR A 345 7.55 -27.87 14.31
N THR A 346 6.75 -27.19 15.13
CA THR A 346 7.26 -26.41 16.24
C THR A 346 7.93 -27.41 17.17
N SER A 347 9.08 -27.06 17.70
CA SER A 347 9.83 -27.85 18.69
C SER A 347 9.01 -28.19 19.96
N LYS A 348 7.76 -27.72 20.08
CA LYS A 348 6.78 -28.09 21.11
C LYS A 348 5.79 -29.20 20.70
N ALA A 349 5.60 -29.43 19.41
CA ALA A 349 4.81 -30.53 18.86
C ALA A 349 5.65 -31.80 18.62
N VAL A 350 6.91 -31.80 19.06
CA VAL A 350 7.57 -33.03 19.43
C VAL A 350 6.88 -33.50 20.70
N GLU A 351 5.94 -34.45 20.57
CA GLU A 351 5.54 -35.33 21.67
C GLU A 351 6.75 -35.54 22.56
N LYS A 352 6.73 -35.15 23.84
CA LYS A 352 7.82 -35.34 24.84
C LYS A 352 8.85 -36.31 24.30
N GLU A 353 9.84 -35.81 23.56
CA GLU A 353 10.69 -36.72 22.79
C GLU A 353 11.35 -37.56 23.85
N LYS A 354 11.07 -38.88 23.86
CA LYS A 354 11.79 -39.78 24.73
C LYS A 354 13.25 -39.50 24.39
N LEU A 355 13.99 -38.92 25.34
CA LEU A 355 15.41 -38.67 25.18
C LEU A 355 16.04 -39.99 24.75
N THR A 356 16.41 -40.07 23.47
CA THR A 356 16.95 -41.28 22.88
C THR A 356 18.42 -41.31 23.26
N THR A 357 18.85 -42.35 23.97
CA THR A 357 20.27 -42.56 24.23
C THR A 357 20.99 -42.88 22.93
N VAL A 358 21.83 -41.96 22.47
CA VAL A 358 22.74 -42.15 21.34
C VAL A 358 24.03 -42.74 21.88
N ARG A 359 24.55 -43.79 21.24
CA ARG A 359 25.89 -44.30 21.54
C ARG A 359 26.91 -43.38 20.85
N VAL A 360 27.79 -42.79 21.64
CA VAL A 360 28.90 -41.96 21.17
C VAL A 360 30.20 -42.63 21.60
N SER A 361 31.26 -42.47 20.81
CA SER A 361 32.59 -42.91 21.26
C SER A 361 33.07 -42.03 22.42
N ALA A 362 34.00 -42.54 23.23
CA ALA A 362 34.60 -41.74 24.31
C ALA A 362 35.29 -40.47 23.76
N PHE A 363 35.91 -40.59 22.59
CA PHE A 363 36.56 -39.48 21.89
C PHE A 363 35.56 -38.38 21.48
N ASP A 364 34.43 -38.76 20.88
CA ASP A 364 33.41 -37.79 20.45
C ASP A 364 32.77 -37.09 21.64
N LEU A 365 32.57 -37.80 22.75
CA LEU A 365 32.05 -37.21 23.98
C LEU A 365 33.00 -36.13 24.51
N GLU A 366 34.31 -36.40 24.50
CA GLU A 366 35.35 -35.47 24.93
C GLU A 366 35.44 -34.24 24.01
N ALA A 367 35.27 -34.43 22.70
CA ALA A 367 35.15 -33.33 21.74
C ALA A 367 33.92 -32.45 22.03
N ILE A 368 32.77 -33.03 22.35
CA ILE A 368 31.56 -32.28 22.74
C ILE A 368 31.79 -31.50 24.04
N HIS A 369 32.56 -32.04 24.99
CA HIS A 369 32.93 -31.35 26.22
C HIS A 369 33.80 -30.12 25.94
N HIS A 370 34.82 -30.26 25.09
CA HIS A 370 35.65 -29.11 24.69
C HIS A 370 34.82 -28.02 24.00
N ILE A 371 33.95 -28.40 23.06
CA ILE A 371 33.09 -27.44 22.36
C ILE A 371 32.11 -26.77 23.35
N ARG A 372 31.64 -27.49 24.37
CA ARG A 372 30.79 -26.91 25.42
C ARG A 372 31.50 -25.79 26.17
N GLU A 373 32.76 -26.02 26.55
CA GLU A 373 33.57 -25.03 27.26
C GLU A 373 33.84 -23.81 26.39
N GLU A 374 34.18 -24.04 25.12
CA GLU A 374 34.46 -22.97 24.16
C GLU A 374 33.22 -22.12 23.84
N LEU A 375 32.06 -22.75 23.66
CA LEU A 375 30.79 -22.08 23.38
C LEU A 375 30.04 -21.61 24.64
N GLN A 376 30.60 -21.86 25.83
CA GLN A 376 29.96 -21.59 27.14
C GLN A 376 28.53 -22.14 27.24
N ALA A 377 28.29 -23.30 26.63
CA ALA A 377 26.95 -23.87 26.53
C ALA A 377 26.53 -24.52 27.85
N PRO A 378 25.26 -24.33 28.28
CA PRO A 378 24.81 -24.78 29.60
C PRO A 378 24.80 -26.30 29.75
N ASN A 379 24.66 -27.06 28.67
CA ASN A 379 24.69 -28.52 28.65
C ASN A 379 25.09 -29.07 27.26
N GLN A 380 25.33 -30.39 27.17
CA GLN A 380 25.70 -31.07 25.91
C GLN A 380 24.62 -30.97 24.84
N GLN A 381 23.33 -30.95 25.22
CA GLN A 381 22.23 -30.82 24.27
C GLN A 381 22.28 -29.45 23.58
N SER A 382 22.60 -28.38 24.30
CA SER A 382 22.78 -27.05 23.72
C SER A 382 23.92 -27.00 22.71
N VAL A 383 25.02 -27.72 22.95
CA VAL A 383 26.13 -27.84 22.00
C VAL A 383 25.67 -28.55 20.73
N ILE A 384 25.00 -29.70 20.88
CA ILE A 384 24.52 -30.48 19.74
C ILE A 384 23.52 -29.67 18.91
N ASN A 385 22.59 -28.96 19.56
CA ASN A 385 21.63 -28.10 18.87
C ASN A 385 22.33 -26.97 18.09
N GLN A 386 23.31 -26.30 18.70
CA GLN A 386 24.08 -25.26 18.01
C GLN A 386 24.90 -25.81 16.83
N LEU A 387 25.47 -27.02 16.96
CA LEU A 387 26.18 -27.67 15.86
C LEU A 387 25.23 -28.03 14.69
N ILE A 388 24.03 -28.53 15.00
CA ILE A 388 22.99 -28.83 14.01
C ILE A 388 22.51 -27.55 13.33
N GLU A 389 22.22 -26.49 14.10
CA GLU A 389 21.84 -25.19 13.55
C GLU A 389 22.93 -24.59 12.66
N SER A 390 24.20 -24.66 13.10
CA SER A 390 25.35 -24.23 12.32
C SER A 390 25.50 -25.03 11.02
N PHE A 391 25.28 -26.35 11.06
CA PHE A 391 25.29 -27.21 9.88
C PHE A 391 24.16 -26.84 8.90
N ASN A 392 22.93 -26.69 9.37
CA ASN A 392 21.79 -26.30 8.54
C ASN A 392 21.98 -24.90 7.94
N SER A 393 22.50 -23.95 8.71
CA SER A 393 22.82 -22.61 8.22
C SER A 393 23.87 -22.66 7.12
N ARG A 394 24.92 -23.48 7.25
CA ARG A 394 25.93 -23.69 6.20
C ARG A 394 25.33 -24.33 4.94
N LEU A 395 24.42 -25.29 5.09
CA LEU A 395 23.69 -25.88 3.97
C LEU A 395 22.85 -24.84 3.22
N ASP A 396 22.13 -23.99 3.94
CA ASP A 396 21.33 -22.92 3.32
C ASP A 396 22.20 -21.87 2.63
N VAL A 397 23.33 -21.51 3.22
CA VAL A 397 24.32 -20.63 2.58
C VAL A 397 24.88 -21.28 1.32
N ALA A 398 25.19 -22.59 1.35
CA ALA A 398 25.67 -23.31 0.17
C ALA A 398 24.63 -23.32 -0.96
N LYS A 399 23.34 -23.56 -0.65
CA LYS A 399 22.25 -23.48 -1.64
C LYS A 399 22.10 -22.07 -2.23
N LYS A 400 22.20 -21.03 -1.39
CA LYS A 400 22.16 -19.64 -1.86
C LYS A 400 23.35 -19.31 -2.75
N LEU A 401 24.53 -19.84 -2.42
CA LEU A 401 25.73 -19.67 -3.23
C LEU A 401 25.59 -20.36 -4.59
N GLU A 402 25.04 -21.57 -4.63
CA GLU A 402 24.75 -22.30 -5.86
C GLU A 402 23.75 -21.53 -6.75
N SER A 403 22.67 -21.01 -6.16
CA SER A 403 21.71 -20.16 -6.88
C SER A 403 22.33 -18.87 -7.39
N ALA A 404 23.21 -18.24 -6.61
CA ALA A 404 23.94 -17.04 -7.05
C ALA A 404 24.90 -17.37 -8.20
N GLN A 405 25.60 -18.51 -8.16
CA GLN A 405 26.47 -18.96 -9.25
C GLN A 405 25.69 -19.22 -10.54
N GLN A 406 24.51 -19.85 -10.45
CA GLN A 406 23.62 -20.03 -11.61
C GLN A 406 23.21 -18.69 -12.22
N LYS A 407 22.87 -17.71 -11.38
CA LYS A 407 22.49 -16.37 -11.85
C LYS A 407 23.64 -15.59 -12.48
N VAL A 408 24.86 -15.75 -11.96
CA VAL A 408 26.06 -15.18 -12.58
C VAL A 408 26.28 -15.80 -13.97
N ALA A 409 26.17 -17.13 -14.10
CA ALA A 409 26.31 -17.80 -15.39
C ALA A 409 25.24 -17.34 -16.41
N GLU A 410 24.00 -17.12 -15.96
CA GLU A 410 22.92 -16.59 -16.80
C GLU A 410 23.21 -15.15 -17.28
N LEU A 411 23.69 -14.28 -16.37
CA LEU A 411 24.07 -12.92 -16.72
C LEU A 411 25.28 -12.88 -17.68
N GLU A 412 26.27 -13.76 -17.49
CA GLU A 412 27.39 -13.90 -18.42
C GLU A 412 26.93 -14.31 -19.82
N ALA A 413 25.96 -15.23 -19.91
CA ALA A 413 25.35 -15.61 -21.19
C ALA A 413 24.61 -14.45 -21.86
N GLN A 414 23.85 -13.66 -21.09
CA GLN A 414 23.18 -12.46 -21.61
C GLN A 414 24.17 -11.39 -22.09
N VAL A 415 25.25 -11.15 -21.34
CA VAL A 415 26.31 -10.20 -21.74
C VAL A 415 26.95 -10.64 -23.06
N LYS A 416 27.22 -11.94 -23.22
CA LYS A 416 27.76 -12.48 -24.47
C LYS A 416 26.79 -12.28 -25.64
N GLN A 417 25.50 -12.54 -25.45
CA GLN A 417 24.47 -12.34 -26.47
C GLN A 417 24.36 -10.85 -26.87
N LEU A 418 24.43 -9.94 -25.90
CA LEU A 418 24.42 -8.50 -26.15
C LEU A 418 25.68 -8.03 -26.90
N GLN A 419 26.85 -8.60 -26.60
CA GLN A 419 28.07 -8.33 -27.37
C GLN A 419 27.97 -8.80 -28.82
N GLU A 420 27.43 -10.00 -29.05
CA GLU A 420 27.19 -10.50 -30.42
C GLU A 420 26.20 -9.60 -31.18
N SER A 421 25.13 -9.16 -30.54
CA SER A 421 24.17 -8.23 -31.13
C SER A 421 24.81 -6.86 -31.46
N ASN A 422 25.63 -6.32 -30.57
CA ASN A 422 26.36 -5.08 -30.81
C ASN A 422 27.33 -5.19 -31.98
N ASN A 423 28.06 -6.31 -32.10
CA ASN A 423 28.95 -6.55 -33.23
C ASN A 423 28.16 -6.59 -34.55
N GLN A 424 27.00 -7.24 -34.56
CA GLN A 424 26.13 -7.30 -35.74
C GLN A 424 25.58 -5.92 -36.12
N LEU A 425 25.21 -5.09 -35.14
CA LEU A 425 24.79 -3.70 -35.37
C LEU A 425 25.92 -2.85 -35.94
N GLN A 426 27.16 -3.03 -35.47
CA GLN A 426 28.33 -2.34 -36.03
C GLN A 426 28.60 -2.74 -37.48
N GLU A 427 28.51 -4.03 -37.82
CA GLU A 427 28.62 -4.49 -39.21
C GLU A 427 27.53 -3.90 -40.10
N ASN A 428 26.29 -3.85 -39.61
CA ASN A 428 25.18 -3.23 -40.34
C ASN A 428 25.40 -1.73 -40.55
N HIS A 429 25.93 -1.03 -39.54
CA HIS A 429 26.27 0.39 -39.65
C HIS A 429 27.34 0.61 -40.72
N GLN A 430 28.40 -0.20 -40.76
CA GLN A 430 29.45 -0.12 -41.78
C GLN A 430 28.92 -0.37 -43.19
N LYS A 431 28.01 -1.34 -43.35
CA LYS A 431 27.35 -1.62 -44.65
C LYS A 431 26.49 -0.44 -45.12
N LEU A 432 25.72 0.15 -44.21
CA LEU A 432 24.92 1.34 -44.49
C LEU A 432 25.78 2.54 -44.87
N GLU A 433 26.89 2.75 -44.18
CA GLU A 433 27.84 3.83 -44.45
C GLU A 433 28.51 3.65 -45.82
N ALA A 434 28.92 2.42 -46.17
CA ALA A 434 29.44 2.11 -47.50
C ALA A 434 28.39 2.35 -48.61
N SER A 435 27.14 1.94 -48.40
CA SER A 435 26.04 2.18 -49.34
C SER A 435 25.73 3.67 -49.52
N ASN A 436 25.75 4.45 -48.42
CA ASN A 436 25.58 5.91 -48.49
C ASN A 436 26.71 6.59 -49.25
N ASN A 437 27.96 6.17 -49.05
CA ASN A 437 29.10 6.71 -49.78
C ASN A 437 29.01 6.39 -51.27
N GLN A 438 28.55 5.18 -51.64
CA GLN A 438 28.30 4.81 -53.04
C GLN A 438 27.18 5.67 -53.65
N LEU A 439 26.07 5.87 -52.94
CA LEU A 439 24.97 6.74 -53.40
C LEU A 439 25.42 8.19 -53.57
N GLN A 440 26.29 8.70 -52.69
CA GLN A 440 26.87 10.03 -52.85
C GLN A 440 27.80 10.11 -54.06
N GLN A 441 28.62 9.08 -54.31
CA GLN A 441 29.44 9.01 -55.53
C GLN A 441 28.59 8.93 -56.80
N GLU A 442 27.52 8.14 -56.80
CA GLU A 442 26.55 8.08 -57.91
C GLU A 442 25.88 9.43 -58.13
N LYS A 443 25.47 10.11 -57.05
CA LYS A 443 24.89 11.46 -57.12
C LYS A 443 25.88 12.47 -57.71
N THR A 444 27.14 12.47 -57.27
CA THR A 444 28.18 13.35 -57.81
C THR A 444 28.50 13.01 -59.27
N ALA A 445 28.51 11.72 -59.65
CA ALA A 445 28.68 11.30 -61.04
C ALA A 445 27.52 11.78 -61.93
N MET A 446 26.28 11.72 -61.43
CA MET A 446 25.08 12.20 -62.12
C MET A 446 25.08 13.73 -62.28
N GLU A 447 25.54 14.46 -61.25
CA GLU A 447 25.73 15.91 -61.30
C GLU A 447 26.85 16.32 -62.29
N THR A 448 27.93 15.53 -62.44
CA THR A 448 28.97 15.78 -63.45
C THR A 448 28.59 15.40 -64.89
N THR A 449 27.54 14.59 -65.10
CA THR A 449 27.10 14.18 -66.45
C THR A 449 25.93 15.02 -66.97
N THR A 450 25.43 15.98 -66.20
CA THR A 450 24.30 16.85 -66.58
C THR A 450 24.79 18.27 -66.86
N SER A 451 25.63 18.41 -67.87
CA SER A 451 25.87 19.66 -68.58
C SER A 451 25.90 19.40 -70.08
N GLN A 452 24.77 18.94 -70.61
CA GLN A 452 24.40 19.15 -72.00
C GLN A 452 22.89 18.95 -72.16
N ASN A 453 22.23 20.04 -72.57
CA ASN A 453 20.85 20.08 -73.03
C ASN A 453 20.57 18.91 -73.99
N LYS A 454 19.71 17.99 -73.58
CA LYS A 454 18.94 17.17 -74.51
C LYS A 454 17.54 17.01 -73.96
N ILE A 455 16.59 17.61 -74.66
CA ILE A 455 15.16 17.39 -74.51
C ILE A 455 14.95 15.89 -74.73
N VAL A 456 14.56 15.17 -73.68
CA VAL A 456 14.05 13.81 -73.76
C VAL A 456 12.54 13.91 -73.57
N THR A 457 11.82 13.63 -74.64
CA THR A 457 10.40 13.29 -74.63
C THR A 457 10.17 12.10 -73.70
N LEU A 458 9.41 12.32 -72.62
CA LEU A 458 8.89 11.26 -71.77
C LEU A 458 7.83 10.48 -72.56
N ASN A 459 8.04 9.17 -72.72
CA ASN A 459 6.99 8.26 -73.16
C ASN A 459 6.07 8.01 -71.97
N ASP A 460 4.82 8.47 -72.06
CA ASP A 460 3.79 8.31 -71.01
C ASP A 460 3.53 6.83 -70.64
N THR A 461 3.88 5.89 -71.52
CA THR A 461 3.66 4.45 -71.33
C THR A 461 4.51 3.80 -70.24
N ASP A 462 5.72 4.31 -69.98
CA ASP A 462 6.62 3.74 -68.96
C ASP A 462 6.25 4.24 -67.54
N LEU A 463 5.66 5.45 -67.46
CA LEU A 463 5.20 6.04 -66.21
C LEU A 463 3.94 5.34 -65.69
N GLU A 464 3.01 4.99 -66.59
CA GLU A 464 1.81 4.22 -66.24
C GLU A 464 2.15 2.81 -65.76
N SER A 465 3.10 2.13 -66.39
CA SER A 465 3.53 0.78 -65.97
C SER A 465 4.24 0.79 -64.59
N TRP A 466 5.02 1.83 -64.30
CA TRP A 466 5.63 2.01 -62.98
C TRP A 466 4.61 2.36 -61.89
N LEU A 467 3.60 3.18 -62.21
CA LEU A 467 2.48 3.50 -61.32
C LEU A 467 1.60 2.29 -61.03
N GLU A 468 1.27 1.46 -62.02
CA GLU A 468 0.51 0.22 -61.81
C GLU A 468 1.28 -0.77 -60.93
N THR A 469 2.60 -0.90 -61.14
CA THR A 469 3.44 -1.78 -60.31
C THR A 469 3.47 -1.32 -58.85
N LYS A 470 3.56 0.00 -58.61
CA LYS A 470 3.52 0.59 -57.26
C LYS A 470 2.14 0.48 -56.60
N ILE A 471 1.05 0.61 -57.36
CA ILE A 471 -0.31 0.45 -56.86
C ILE A 471 -0.58 -1.00 -56.46
N ILE A 472 -0.11 -1.98 -57.25
CA ILE A 472 -0.24 -3.42 -56.90
C ILE A 472 0.57 -3.77 -55.64
N GLU A 473 1.76 -3.19 -55.46
CA GLU A 473 2.60 -3.40 -54.28
C GLU A 473 1.96 -2.83 -52.99
N VAL A 474 1.34 -1.64 -53.09
CA VAL A 474 0.69 -0.98 -51.96
C VAL A 474 -0.66 -1.63 -51.63
N VAL A 475 -1.43 -2.06 -52.64
CA VAL A 475 -2.70 -2.77 -52.43
C VAL A 475 -2.47 -4.19 -51.89
N GLY A 476 -1.39 -4.88 -52.29
CA GLY A 476 -1.02 -6.20 -51.78
C GLY A 476 -0.58 -6.21 -50.31
N LYS A 477 -0.08 -5.10 -49.79
CA LYS A 477 0.31 -4.95 -48.37
C LYS A 477 -0.86 -4.62 -47.44
N VAL A 478 -2.06 -4.31 -47.97
CA VAL A 478 -3.23 -3.89 -47.19
C VAL A 478 -4.28 -5.02 -46.99
N THR A 479 -4.14 -6.17 -47.66
CA THR A 479 -5.18 -7.23 -47.69
C THR A 479 -4.95 -8.46 -46.78
N GLN A 480 -4.06 -8.40 -45.78
CA GLN A 480 -4.00 -9.43 -44.74
C GLN A 480 -4.36 -8.88 -43.35
N LYS A 481 -5.66 -9.01 -43.03
CA LYS A 481 -6.32 -9.15 -41.71
C LYS A 481 -5.76 -8.34 -40.53
N GLN A 482 -6.51 -7.32 -40.11
CA GLN A 482 -7.40 -7.40 -38.92
C GLN A 482 -8.28 -6.15 -38.78
N THR A 483 -9.54 -6.38 -38.43
CA THR A 483 -10.65 -5.45 -38.20
C THR A 483 -10.34 -4.34 -37.19
N ILE A 484 -10.57 -3.09 -37.59
CA ILE A 484 -10.60 -1.91 -36.70
C ILE A 484 -11.97 -1.21 -36.84
N ALA A 485 -12.63 -1.01 -35.70
CA ALA A 485 -13.87 -0.24 -35.52
C ALA A 485 -13.63 1.29 -35.69
N PRO A 486 -14.65 2.10 -36.00
CA PRO A 486 -14.46 3.46 -36.51
C PRO A 486 -13.93 4.45 -35.46
N ALA A 487 -12.86 5.17 -35.83
CA ALA A 487 -12.25 6.24 -35.05
C ALA A 487 -13.08 7.53 -35.11
N THR A 488 -13.26 8.11 -33.93
CA THR A 488 -13.87 9.42 -33.67
C THR A 488 -12.92 10.54 -34.12
N THR A 489 -13.49 11.61 -34.66
CA THR A 489 -12.83 12.81 -35.17
C THR A 489 -11.96 13.52 -34.13
N ALA A 490 -10.65 13.52 -34.33
CA ALA A 490 -9.70 14.34 -33.56
C ALA A 490 -9.56 15.75 -34.17
N THR A 491 -9.68 16.75 -33.32
CA THR A 491 -9.48 18.18 -33.61
C THR A 491 -7.97 18.50 -33.75
N PRO A 492 -7.52 19.34 -34.70
CA PRO A 492 -6.10 19.61 -34.90
C PRO A 492 -5.48 20.45 -33.78
N ALA A 493 -4.32 20.00 -33.30
CA ALA A 493 -3.52 20.67 -32.28
C ALA A 493 -2.85 21.95 -32.79
N LYS A 494 -2.89 23.00 -31.97
CA LYS A 494 -2.28 24.31 -32.19
C LYS A 494 -0.76 24.21 -31.96
N VAL A 495 0.04 24.55 -32.96
CA VAL A 495 1.52 24.60 -32.87
C VAL A 495 1.92 25.74 -31.92
N ALA A 496 2.65 25.41 -30.85
CA ALA A 496 3.21 26.38 -29.92
C ALA A 496 4.50 27.02 -30.49
N PRO A 497 4.76 28.32 -30.24
CA PRO A 497 5.94 29.01 -30.74
C PRO A 497 7.24 28.52 -30.06
N PRO A 498 8.41 28.71 -30.71
CA PRO A 498 9.70 28.19 -30.24
C PRO A 498 10.11 28.80 -28.89
N LYS A 499 10.49 27.93 -27.94
CA LYS A 499 11.00 28.31 -26.62
C LYS A 499 12.33 29.06 -26.78
N VAL A 500 12.38 30.30 -26.28
CA VAL A 500 13.63 31.04 -26.06
C VAL A 500 14.35 30.37 -24.88
N GLU A 501 15.56 29.87 -25.09
CA GLU A 501 16.40 29.28 -24.05
C GLU A 501 16.89 30.39 -23.12
N ILE A 502 16.33 30.45 -21.91
CA ILE A 502 16.71 31.43 -20.88
C ILE A 502 17.83 30.82 -20.05
N ASP A 503 18.98 31.48 -20.00
CA ASP A 503 20.04 31.13 -19.04
C ASP A 503 19.63 31.57 -17.63
N TRP A 504 19.22 30.60 -16.82
CA TRP A 504 18.78 30.81 -15.44
C TRP A 504 19.94 31.01 -14.46
N GLN A 505 21.17 30.62 -14.80
CA GLN A 505 22.32 30.82 -13.93
C GLN A 505 22.72 32.30 -13.83
N ALA A 506 22.53 33.04 -14.92
CA ALA A 506 22.79 34.49 -14.98
C ALA A 506 21.70 35.36 -14.32
N LYS A 507 20.58 34.78 -13.87
CA LYS A 507 19.46 35.52 -13.25
C LYS A 507 19.70 35.78 -11.75
N SER A 508 19.17 36.88 -11.23
CA SER A 508 19.23 37.18 -9.80
C SER A 508 18.38 36.20 -8.98
N ASP A 509 18.65 36.07 -7.67
CA ASP A 509 17.82 35.22 -6.79
C ASP A 509 16.35 35.67 -6.79
N ALA A 510 16.08 36.97 -6.82
CA ALA A 510 14.71 37.49 -6.88
C ALA A 510 13.98 37.02 -8.15
N ASP A 511 14.65 37.06 -9.30
CA ASP A 511 14.07 36.66 -10.59
C ASP A 511 13.84 35.14 -10.66
N VAL A 512 14.79 34.35 -10.14
CA VAL A 512 14.67 32.89 -10.10
C VAL A 512 13.52 32.50 -9.17
N TRP A 513 13.40 33.09 -7.98
CA TRP A 513 12.39 32.70 -6.98
C TRP A 513 10.95 33.04 -7.38
N VAL A 514 10.76 34.11 -8.16
CA VAL A 514 9.44 34.50 -8.69
C VAL A 514 9.01 33.61 -9.87
N SER A 515 9.96 33.04 -10.62
CA SER A 515 9.65 32.18 -11.77
C SER A 515 9.10 30.81 -11.36
N LYS A 516 8.13 30.31 -12.13
CA LYS A 516 7.52 28.97 -11.98
C LYS A 516 7.90 28.00 -13.11
N THR A 517 8.84 28.37 -13.98
CA THR A 517 9.26 27.50 -15.08
C THR A 517 10.05 26.29 -14.55
N PRO A 518 9.98 25.12 -15.22
CA PRO A 518 10.74 23.93 -14.82
C PRO A 518 12.24 24.18 -14.70
N GLU A 519 12.81 24.95 -15.62
CA GLU A 519 14.22 25.27 -15.67
C GLU A 519 14.64 26.20 -14.51
N ALA A 520 13.78 27.14 -14.11
CA ALA A 520 14.01 27.94 -12.90
C ALA A 520 13.91 27.11 -11.62
N ALA A 521 13.04 26.09 -11.59
CA ALA A 521 12.93 25.18 -10.46
C ALA A 521 14.21 24.35 -10.25
N GLN A 522 14.85 23.88 -11.34
CA GLN A 522 16.16 23.23 -11.26
C GLN A 522 17.24 24.17 -10.68
N GLU A 523 17.22 25.44 -11.08
CA GLU A 523 18.17 26.43 -10.57
C GLU A 523 17.97 26.77 -9.08
N LYS A 524 16.72 26.82 -8.60
CA LYS A 524 16.42 26.96 -7.15
C LYS A 524 17.00 25.82 -6.33
N ILE A 525 16.87 24.59 -6.84
CA ILE A 525 17.42 23.39 -6.19
C ILE A 525 18.95 23.46 -6.16
N ARG A 526 19.58 23.83 -7.28
CA ARG A 526 21.04 23.99 -7.37
C ARG A 526 21.57 25.04 -6.39
N ARG A 527 20.94 26.22 -6.30
CA ARG A 527 21.34 27.28 -5.35
C ARG A 527 21.11 26.89 -3.90
N SER A 528 20.02 26.17 -3.61
CA SER A 528 19.75 25.64 -2.26
C SER A 528 20.80 24.61 -1.83
N TYR A 529 21.22 23.74 -2.77
CA TYR A 529 22.32 22.81 -2.56
C TYR A 529 23.63 23.55 -2.24
N GLN A 530 24.00 24.54 -3.07
CA GLN A 530 25.21 25.34 -2.83
C GLN A 530 25.18 26.08 -1.50
N ALA A 531 24.03 26.59 -1.07
CA ALA A 531 23.89 27.25 0.22
C ALA A 531 24.16 26.30 1.39
N ILE A 532 23.64 25.06 1.35
CA ILE A 532 23.93 24.05 2.36
C ILE A 532 25.42 23.69 2.37
N THR A 533 26.02 23.46 1.20
CA THR A 533 27.44 23.11 1.08
C THR A 533 28.32 24.25 1.59
N LEU A 534 28.06 25.49 1.19
CA LEU A 534 28.80 26.66 1.65
C LEU A 534 28.70 26.82 3.17
N TYR A 535 27.52 26.63 3.76
CA TYR A 535 27.35 26.65 5.21
C TYR A 535 28.18 25.55 5.90
N ASN A 536 28.14 24.33 5.35
CA ASN A 536 28.90 23.18 5.87
C ASN A 536 30.41 23.35 5.77
N ASP A 537 30.88 24.17 4.83
CA ASP A 537 32.31 24.39 4.56
C ASP A 537 32.86 25.64 5.27
N THR A 538 32.01 26.64 5.55
CA THR A 538 32.47 27.94 6.07
C THR A 538 31.97 28.27 7.48
N VAL A 539 30.88 27.64 7.95
CA VAL A 539 30.23 27.96 9.22
C VAL A 539 30.22 26.77 10.19
N ALA A 540 30.00 25.55 9.70
CA ALA A 540 29.96 24.36 10.55
C ALA A 540 31.37 23.93 10.98
N THR A 541 31.75 24.20 12.24
CA THR A 541 33.06 23.85 12.81
C THR A 541 33.16 22.42 13.35
N GLU A 542 32.02 21.77 13.61
CA GLU A 542 31.92 20.41 14.16
C GLU A 542 30.92 19.59 13.34
N ASN A 543 31.08 18.26 13.31
CA ASN A 543 30.23 17.36 12.52
C ASN A 543 28.74 17.46 12.87
N ASP A 544 28.42 17.71 14.14
CA ASP A 544 27.04 17.85 14.63
C ASP A 544 26.35 19.14 14.14
N ASN A 545 27.13 20.11 13.65
CA ASN A 545 26.62 21.37 13.10
C ASN A 545 26.49 21.35 11.58
N ARG A 546 26.88 20.25 10.91
CA ARG A 546 26.75 20.12 9.46
C ARG A 546 25.31 19.78 9.09
N LEU A 547 24.75 20.53 8.15
CA LEU A 547 23.42 20.31 7.60
C LEU A 547 23.45 19.15 6.59
N ALA A 548 22.61 18.14 6.82
CA ALA A 548 22.47 17.01 5.91
C ALA A 548 21.77 17.43 4.61
N ILE A 549 22.38 17.15 3.46
CA ILE A 549 21.79 17.36 2.13
C ILE A 549 20.79 16.23 1.87
N THR A 550 19.54 16.45 2.27
CA THR A 550 18.43 15.50 2.10
C THR A 550 17.36 16.07 1.17
N ASN A 551 16.51 15.19 0.64
CA ASN A 551 15.34 15.62 -0.15
C ASN A 551 14.47 16.63 0.62
N GLN A 552 14.31 16.42 1.93
CA GLN A 552 13.54 17.32 2.79
C GLN A 552 14.20 18.70 2.92
N ALA A 553 15.50 18.76 3.21
CA ALA A 553 16.22 20.03 3.38
C ALA A 553 16.21 20.88 2.09
N LEU A 554 16.46 20.25 0.93
CA LEU A 554 16.44 20.95 -0.35
C LEU A 554 15.03 21.38 -0.75
N ARG A 555 14.01 20.60 -0.42
CA ARG A 555 12.61 20.99 -0.65
C ARG A 555 12.22 22.22 0.18
N GLU A 556 12.64 22.26 1.44
CA GLU A 556 12.35 23.38 2.34
C GLU A 556 13.02 24.68 1.89
N LEU A 557 14.27 24.61 1.41
CA LEU A 557 15.01 25.79 0.94
C LEU A 557 14.62 26.25 -0.47
N SER A 558 14.38 25.32 -1.39
CA SER A 558 14.05 25.65 -2.80
C SER A 558 12.56 25.95 -3.02
N GLY A 559 11.68 25.47 -2.14
CA GLY A 559 10.22 25.52 -2.32
C GLY A 559 9.71 24.65 -3.48
N CYS A 560 10.54 23.76 -4.03
CA CYS A 560 10.22 22.95 -5.20
C CYS A 560 9.50 21.64 -4.83
N ASN A 561 8.92 20.95 -5.83
CA ASN A 561 8.27 19.65 -5.63
C ASN A 561 9.30 18.58 -5.21
N GLY A 562 8.97 17.75 -4.21
CA GLY A 562 9.87 16.70 -3.70
C GLY A 562 10.28 15.65 -4.74
N LEU A 563 9.46 15.37 -5.75
CA LEU A 563 9.83 14.49 -6.88
C LEU A 563 10.94 15.12 -7.72
N LEU A 564 10.80 16.41 -8.08
CA LEU A 564 11.81 17.13 -8.86
C LEU A 564 13.14 17.24 -8.10
N VAL A 565 13.09 17.47 -6.78
CA VAL A 565 14.28 17.47 -5.90
C VAL A 565 14.94 16.10 -5.87
N ARG A 566 14.16 15.00 -5.82
CA ARG A 566 14.70 13.63 -5.82
C ARG A 566 15.40 13.33 -7.14
N ASP A 567 14.77 13.64 -8.26
CA ASP A 567 15.31 13.38 -9.58
C ASP A 567 16.60 14.21 -9.78
N TRP A 568 16.61 15.47 -9.35
CA TRP A 568 17.82 16.31 -9.34
C TRP A 568 18.95 15.73 -8.49
N ILE A 569 18.67 15.26 -7.25
CA ILE A 569 19.67 14.60 -6.39
C ILE A 569 20.22 13.35 -7.08
N GLN A 570 19.37 12.54 -7.70
CA GLN A 570 19.76 11.29 -8.36
C GLN A 570 20.64 11.54 -9.59
N GLU A 571 20.32 12.56 -10.39
CA GLU A 571 21.12 12.99 -11.54
C GLU A 571 22.49 13.55 -11.12
N HIS A 572 22.57 14.20 -9.95
CA HIS A 572 23.78 14.89 -9.49
C HIS A 572 24.59 14.09 -8.44
N LYS A 573 24.16 12.87 -8.10
CA LYS A 573 24.85 11.94 -7.16
C LYS A 573 26.31 11.65 -7.53
N MET A 574 26.65 11.69 -8.82
CA MET A 574 28.01 11.46 -9.32
C MET A 574 28.86 12.74 -9.43
N LYS A 575 28.23 13.92 -9.46
CA LYS A 575 28.90 15.19 -9.75
C LYS A 575 29.37 15.93 -8.49
N TYR A 576 28.80 15.59 -7.33
CA TYR A 576 29.12 16.20 -6.05
C TYR A 576 29.07 15.16 -4.91
N GLN A 577 29.97 14.17 -4.97
CA GLN A 577 30.43 13.50 -3.75
C GLN A 577 31.48 14.41 -3.09
N PRO A 578 31.39 14.70 -1.78
CA PRO A 578 32.49 15.29 -1.04
C PRO A 578 33.67 14.32 -0.93
#